data_AF-A0A655JHA0-F1
#
_entry.id   AF-A0A655JHA0-F1
#
_cell.length_a   1.000
_cell.length_b   1.000
_cell.length_c   1.000
_cell.angle_alpha   90.00
_cell.angle_beta   90.00
_cell.angle_gamma   90.00
#
_symmetry.space_group_name_H-M   'P 1'
#
loop_
_entity.id
_entity.type
_entity.pdbx_description
1 polymer ?
#
loop_
_entity_poly.entity_id
_entity_poly.type
_entity_poly.pdbx_seq_one_letter_code
_entity_poly.pdbx_strand_id
1 'polypeptide(L)'
;MRKAGVPADVSDAAGTFVCNHLMYGVLHHLAQKGLPVRAGWIHLPCLPSVAALDHNLGVPSMSVQTAVAGVTAGIEAAIRQSADIREPIPSRLQI
;
A
#
# COMPACT_ATOMS: atom_id res chain seq x y z
N MET A 1 -5.45 3.95 8.25
CA MET A 1 -4.06 3.66 8.68
C MET A 1 -3.53 4.70 9.67
N ARG A 2 -3.33 5.98 9.30
CA ARG A 2 -2.79 7.02 10.23
C ARG A 2 -3.54 7.17 11.56
N LYS A 3 -4.88 7.15 11.52
CA LYS A 3 -5.73 7.17 12.74
C LYS A 3 -5.48 5.99 13.69
N ALA A 4 -4.93 4.89 13.19
CA ALA A 4 -4.54 3.72 13.98
C ALA A 4 -3.06 3.77 14.42
N GLY A 5 -2.38 4.92 14.28
CA GLY A 5 -0.99 5.11 14.69
C GLY A 5 0.06 4.53 13.73
N VAL A 6 -0.33 4.06 12.54
CA VAL A 6 0.60 3.47 11.56
C VAL A 6 1.00 4.51 10.51
N PRO A 7 2.30 4.77 10.30
CA PRO A 7 2.77 5.62 9.21
C PRO A 7 2.32 5.08 7.86
N ALA A 8 1.68 5.92 7.06
CA ALA A 8 1.20 5.57 5.74
C ALA A 8 1.14 6.83 4.87
N ASP A 9 1.36 6.68 3.57
CA ASP A 9 1.20 7.77 2.60
C ASP A 9 0.69 7.24 1.27
N VAL A 10 0.26 8.15 0.40
CA VAL A 10 -0.11 7.81 -0.99
C VAL A 10 1.15 7.80 -1.84
N SER A 11 1.30 6.77 -2.65
CA SER A 11 2.37 6.64 -3.64
C SER A 11 1.78 6.70 -5.04
N ASP A 12 2.34 7.58 -5.88
CA ASP A 12 1.91 7.77 -7.26
C ASP A 12 2.62 6.81 -8.24
N ALA A 13 3.61 6.04 -7.77
CA ALA A 13 4.38 5.11 -8.59
C ALA A 13 4.61 3.77 -7.87
N ALA A 14 4.13 2.68 -8.47
CA ALA A 14 4.36 1.31 -7.98
C ALA A 14 5.70 0.70 -8.45
N GLY A 15 6.58 1.50 -9.06
CA GLY A 15 7.79 1.06 -9.75
C GLY A 15 7.50 0.38 -11.09
N THR A 16 8.52 -0.22 -11.69
CA THR A 16 8.43 -0.86 -13.03
C THR A 16 8.71 -2.36 -13.01
N PHE A 17 8.72 -2.97 -11.82
CA PHE A 17 8.92 -4.40 -11.65
C PHE A 17 7.59 -5.14 -11.47
N VAL A 18 7.63 -6.33 -10.87
CA VAL A 18 6.48 -7.26 -10.81
C VAL A 18 5.30 -6.73 -10.00
N CYS A 19 5.51 -5.86 -9.01
CA CYS A 19 4.44 -5.26 -8.21
C CYS A 19 3.49 -4.44 -9.09
N ASN A 20 4.06 -3.54 -9.91
CA ASN A 20 3.28 -2.76 -10.87
C ASN A 20 2.67 -3.64 -11.96
N HIS A 21 3.41 -4.62 -12.47
CA HIS A 21 2.86 -5.56 -13.46
C HIS A 21 1.61 -6.29 -12.94
N LEU A 22 1.65 -6.78 -11.69
CA LEU A 22 0.52 -7.47 -11.08
C LEU A 22 -0.65 -6.52 -10.83
N MET A 23 -0.40 -5.33 -10.26
CA MET A 23 -1.44 -4.32 -10.06
C MET A 23 -2.12 -3.95 -11.39
N TYR A 24 -1.33 -3.66 -12.42
CA TYR A 24 -1.85 -3.35 -13.76
C TYR A 24 -2.65 -4.51 -14.33
N GLY A 25 -2.13 -5.74 -14.25
CA GLY A 25 -2.79 -6.94 -14.78
C GLY A 25 -4.15 -7.20 -14.13
N VAL A 26 -4.25 -7.05 -12.81
CA VAL A 26 -5.54 -7.19 -12.08
C VAL A 26 -6.53 -6.12 -12.54
N LEU A 27 -6.13 -4.84 -12.52
CA LEU A 27 -7.02 -3.74 -12.94
C LEU A 27 -7.46 -3.88 -14.40
N HIS A 28 -6.53 -4.26 -15.28
CA HIS A 28 -6.81 -4.49 -16.68
C HIS A 28 -7.79 -5.65 -16.90
N HIS A 29 -7.61 -6.75 -16.18
CA HIS A 29 -8.53 -7.89 -16.25
C HIS A 29 -9.95 -7.52 -15.82
N LEU A 30 -10.09 -6.81 -14.70
CA LEU A 30 -11.39 -6.35 -14.20
C LEU A 30 -12.08 -5.43 -15.22
N ALA A 31 -11.33 -4.51 -15.83
CA ALA A 31 -11.83 -3.62 -16.87
C ALA A 31 -12.28 -4.40 -18.12
N GLN A 32 -11.46 -5.33 -18.62
CA GLN A 32 -11.81 -6.14 -19.80
C GLN A 32 -13.03 -7.03 -19.60
N LYS A 33 -13.27 -7.50 -18.38
CA LYS A 33 -14.39 -8.39 -18.05
C LYS A 33 -15.63 -7.63 -17.56
N GLY A 34 -15.56 -6.31 -17.42
CA GLY A 34 -16.67 -5.50 -16.90
C GLY A 34 -17.07 -5.88 -15.48
N LEU A 35 -16.12 -6.35 -14.67
CA LEU A 35 -16.40 -6.82 -13.31
C LEU A 35 -16.49 -5.63 -12.35
N PRO A 36 -17.56 -5.49 -11.56
CA PRO A 36 -17.74 -4.38 -10.61
C PRO A 36 -16.95 -4.60 -9.32
N VAL A 37 -15.68 -5.00 -9.42
CA VAL A 37 -14.79 -5.27 -8.30
C VAL A 37 -13.85 -4.08 -8.09
N ARG A 38 -13.74 -3.61 -6.85
CA ARG A 38 -12.73 -2.61 -6.47
C ARG A 38 -11.42 -3.32 -6.15
N ALA A 39 -10.33 -2.86 -6.75
CA ALA A 39 -8.98 -3.38 -6.49
C ALA A 39 -8.00 -2.23 -6.28
N GLY A 40 -6.94 -2.51 -5.53
CA GLY A 40 -5.88 -1.55 -5.21
C GLY A 40 -4.61 -2.28 -4.78
N TRP A 41 -3.57 -1.52 -4.43
CA TRP A 41 -2.26 -2.04 -4.05
C TRP A 41 -1.71 -1.30 -2.83
N ILE A 42 -1.00 -2.03 -1.96
CA ILE A 42 -0.31 -1.47 -0.79
C ILE A 42 1.11 -2.00 -0.80
N HIS A 43 2.10 -1.10 -0.85
CA HIS A 43 3.49 -1.44 -0.56
C HIS A 43 3.74 -1.39 0.93
N LEU A 44 4.59 -2.30 1.42
CA LEU A 44 5.06 -2.32 2.81
C LEU A 44 6.58 -2.15 2.85
N PRO A 45 7.13 -1.47 3.88
CA PRO A 45 8.56 -1.44 4.10
C PRO A 45 9.14 -2.84 4.37
N CYS A 46 10.46 -2.95 4.35
CA CYS A 46 11.15 -4.17 4.73
C CYS A 46 10.78 -4.62 6.16
N LEU A 47 10.83 -5.92 6.42
CA LEU A 47 10.84 -6.43 7.79
C LEU A 47 12.17 -6.07 8.47
N PRO A 48 12.21 -5.93 9.81
CA PRO A 48 13.45 -5.61 10.51
C PRO A 48 14.57 -6.62 10.23
N SER A 49 14.23 -7.90 10.09
CA SER A 49 15.18 -8.96 9.73
C SER A 49 15.79 -8.78 8.33
N VAL A 50 15.02 -8.26 7.37
CA VAL A 50 15.50 -8.00 6.00
C VAL A 50 16.38 -6.75 5.97
N ALA A 51 15.99 -5.71 6.71
CA ALA A 51 16.79 -4.48 6.84
C ALA A 51 18.09 -4.69 7.63
N ALA A 52 18.16 -5.71 8.48
CA ALA A 52 19.37 -6.07 9.23
C ALA A 52 20.42 -6.84 8.40
N LEU A 53 20.10 -7.23 7.15
CA LEU A 53 21.09 -7.85 6.26
C LEU A 53 22.16 -6.82 5.85
N ASP A 54 23.42 -7.24 5.75
CA ASP A 54 24.56 -6.34 5.48
C ASP A 54 24.37 -5.44 4.25
N HIS A 55 23.73 -5.93 3.19
CA HIS A 55 23.48 -5.17 1.97
C HIS A 55 22.28 -4.19 2.07
N ASN A 56 21.52 -4.23 3.16
CA ASN A 56 20.34 -3.38 3.41
C ASN A 56 20.53 -2.43 4.61
N LEU A 57 21.75 -2.30 5.15
CA LEU A 57 21.99 -1.40 6.27
C LEU A 57 21.58 0.04 5.94
N GLY A 58 20.76 0.63 6.82
CA GLY A 58 20.19 1.97 6.65
C GLY A 58 18.82 2.01 5.96
N VAL A 59 18.32 0.89 5.42
CA VAL A 59 16.98 0.80 4.85
C VAL A 59 15.91 0.87 5.96
N PRO A 60 14.85 1.69 5.82
CA PRO A 60 13.77 1.73 6.79
C PRO A 60 13.01 0.41 6.83
N SER A 61 12.55 0.02 8.03
CA SER A 61 11.78 -1.21 8.24
C SER A 61 10.54 -0.98 9.09
N MET A 62 9.64 -1.96 9.07
CA MET A 62 8.40 -1.98 9.84
C MET A 62 8.17 -3.37 10.42
N SER A 63 7.81 -3.46 11.71
CA SER A 63 7.47 -4.73 12.34
C SER A 63 6.24 -5.37 11.69
N VAL A 64 6.13 -6.71 11.74
CA VAL A 64 4.95 -7.43 11.25
C VAL A 64 3.68 -6.94 11.97
N GLN A 65 3.76 -6.72 13.27
CA GLN A 65 2.64 -6.26 14.10
C GLN A 65 2.13 -4.89 13.62
N THR A 66 3.04 -3.94 13.38
CA THR A 66 2.69 -2.61 12.85
C THR A 66 2.12 -2.71 11.44
N ALA A 67 2.70 -3.53 10.57
CA ALA A 67 2.21 -3.74 9.21
C ALA A 67 0.80 -4.34 9.20
N VAL A 68 0.54 -5.35 10.04
CA VAL A 68 -0.78 -5.98 10.20
C VAL A 68 -1.80 -4.96 10.69
N ALA A 69 -1.49 -4.18 11.73
CA ALA A 69 -2.39 -3.13 12.23
C ALA A 69 -2.73 -2.10 11.13
N GLY A 70 -1.74 -1.71 10.33
CA GLY A 70 -1.91 -0.79 9.22
C GLY A 70 -2.82 -1.37 8.13
N VAL A 71 -2.45 -2.54 7.60
CA VAL A 71 -3.19 -3.20 6.51
C VAL A 71 -4.63 -3.51 6.94
N THR A 72 -4.84 -3.99 8.17
CA THR A 72 -6.18 -4.23 8.72
C THR A 72 -7.02 -2.96 8.70
N ALA A 73 -6.49 -1.84 9.22
CA ALA A 73 -7.19 -0.56 9.21
C ALA A 73 -7.44 -0.02 7.78
N GLY A 74 -6.57 -0.35 6.82
CA GLY A 74 -6.77 -0.01 5.41
C GLY A 74 -7.90 -0.82 4.76
N ILE A 75 -7.92 -2.13 4.98
CA ILE A 75 -8.96 -3.03 4.49
C ILE A 75 -10.32 -2.68 5.09
N GLU A 76 -10.39 -2.44 6.41
CA GLU A 76 -11.62 -2.02 7.08
C GLU A 76 -12.20 -0.73 6.48
N ALA A 77 -11.34 0.25 6.21
CA ALA A 77 -11.76 1.50 5.57
C ALA A 77 -12.30 1.24 4.15
N ALA A 78 -11.60 0.42 3.35
CA ALA A 78 -12.03 0.07 2.00
C ALA A 78 -13.37 -0.69 1.98
N ILE A 79 -13.65 -1.52 2.98
CA ILE A 79 -14.94 -2.22 3.11
C ILE A 79 -16.05 -1.23 3.49
N ARG A 80 -15.81 -0.40 4.51
CA ARG A 80 -16.82 0.51 5.06
C ARG A 80 -17.17 1.67 4.13
N GLN A 81 -16.24 2.05 3.25
CA GLN A 81 -16.39 3.21 2.39
C GLN A 81 -16.24 2.82 0.92
N SER A 82 -17.24 3.18 0.11
CA SER A 82 -17.29 2.87 -1.32
C SER A 82 -16.59 3.91 -2.21
N ALA A 83 -16.38 5.13 -1.71
CA ALA A 83 -15.74 6.23 -2.43
C ALA A 83 -14.74 6.97 -1.54
N ASP A 84 -13.65 7.47 -2.11
CA ASP A 84 -12.63 8.16 -1.31
C ASP A 84 -13.14 9.49 -0.72
N ILE A 85 -12.43 10.01 0.27
CA ILE A 85 -12.68 11.34 0.84
C ILE A 85 -12.30 12.44 -0.16
N ARG A 86 -12.91 13.62 -0.01
CA ARG A 86 -12.61 14.80 -0.85
C ARG A 86 -11.64 15.79 -0.21
N GLU A 87 -11.18 15.46 1.00
CA GLU A 87 -10.29 16.32 1.77
C GLU A 87 -8.84 16.09 1.31
N PRO A 88 -8.06 17.17 1.07
CA PRO A 88 -6.64 17.04 0.80
C PRO A 88 -5.93 16.38 1.99
N ILE A 89 -5.15 15.34 1.71
CA ILE A 89 -4.32 14.69 2.71
C ILE A 89 -2.89 15.19 2.53
N PRO A 90 -2.23 15.69 3.61
CA PRO A 90 -0.80 15.96 3.56
C PRO A 90 -0.06 14.68 3.20
N SER A 91 0.59 14.69 2.03
CA SER A 91 1.40 13.60 1.50
C SER A 91 2.77 14.14 1.13
N ARG A 92 3.81 13.36 1.39
CA ARG A 92 5.12 13.60 0.80
C ARG A 92 5.13 12.87 -0.54
N LEU A 93 5.45 13.58 -1.62
CA LEU A 93 5.73 12.96 -2.92
C LEU A 93 6.81 11.89 -2.74
N GLN A 94 6.39 10.62 -2.80
CA GLN A 94 7.27 9.46 -2.92
C GLN A 94 7.28 9.08 -4.39
N ILE A 95 7.94 9.92 -5.20
CA ILE A 95 8.35 9.56 -6.57
C ILE A 95 9.53 8.59 -6.51
#